data_AF-A0A2U2DV26-F1
#
_entry.id   AF-A0A2U2DV26-F1
#
_cell.length_a   1.000
_cell.length_b   1.000
_cell.length_c   1.000
_cell.angle_alpha   90.00
_cell.angle_beta   90.00
_cell.angle_gamma   90.00
#
_symmetry.space_group_name_H-M   'P 1'
#
loop_
_entity.id
_entity.type
_entity.pdbx_description
1 polymer ?
#
loop_
_entity_poly.entity_id
_entity_poly.type
_entity_poly.pdbx_seq_one_letter_code
_entity_poly.pdbx_strand_id
1 'polypeptide(L)'
;MTPTLWTLIVTYFEAQVAWEAIFDKPQDKDGASPEFIKMDEVQREIIEYRCQSLAEISVKASFLLNDDSTMDRLINCKRNGEPVINFLLRSMIVEEEE
;
A
#
# COMPACT_ATOMS: atom_id res chain seq x y z
N MET A 1 11.87 1.72 16.15
CA MET A 1 10.92 0.59 16.13
C MET A 1 10.55 0.34 14.68
N THR A 2 10.56 -0.91 14.24
CA THR A 2 10.08 -1.29 12.90
C THR A 2 8.56 -1.14 12.88
N PRO A 3 7.97 -0.49 11.86
CA PRO A 3 6.51 -0.39 11.77
C PRO A 3 5.88 -1.78 11.63
N THR A 4 4.72 -1.97 12.26
CA THR A 4 3.86 -3.16 12.05
C THR A 4 2.97 -2.96 10.84
N LEU A 5 2.43 -4.05 10.26
CA LEU A 5 1.45 -3.96 9.18
C LEU A 5 0.28 -3.06 9.54
N TRP A 6 -0.25 -3.20 10.76
CA TRP A 6 -1.38 -2.40 11.24
C TRP A 6 -1.04 -0.91 11.28
N THR A 7 0.13 -0.55 11.79
CA THR A 7 0.57 0.87 11.81
C THR A 7 0.72 1.45 10.41
N LEU A 8 1.14 0.65 9.42
CA LEU A 8 1.21 1.10 8.03
C LEU A 8 -0.18 1.33 7.44
N ILE A 9 -1.13 0.42 7.68
CA ILE A 9 -2.52 0.55 7.21
C ILE A 9 -3.19 1.80 7.79
N VAL A 10 -3.02 2.04 9.10
CA VAL A 10 -3.54 3.27 9.74
C VAL A 10 -2.93 4.51 9.09
N THR A 11 -1.60 4.54 8.91
CA THR A 11 -0.90 5.66 8.29
C THR A 11 -1.35 5.88 6.84
N TYR A 12 -1.69 4.81 6.11
CA TYR A 12 -2.19 4.89 4.75
C TYR A 12 -3.56 5.58 4.72
N PHE A 13 -4.50 5.18 5.58
CA PHE A 13 -5.81 5.82 5.64
C PHE A 13 -5.72 7.29 6.06
N GLU A 14 -4.82 7.65 6.99
CA GLU A 14 -4.56 9.05 7.34
C GLU A 14 -4.05 9.86 6.13
N ALA A 15 -3.13 9.28 5.35
CA ALA A 15 -2.59 9.92 4.14
C ALA A 15 -3.64 10.02 3.02
N GLN A 16 -4.49 8.99 2.86
CA GLN A 16 -5.59 8.97 1.89
C GLN A 16 -6.59 10.09 2.20
N VAL A 17 -7.01 10.24 3.46
CA VAL A 17 -7.92 11.32 3.87
C VAL A 17 -7.29 12.70 3.61
N ALA A 18 -5.99 12.87 3.87
CA ALA A 18 -5.28 14.12 3.59
C ALA A 18 -5.25 14.44 2.08
N TRP A 19 -5.03 13.41 1.24
CA TRP A 19 -5.08 13.54 -0.22
C TRP A 19 -6.48 13.89 -0.72
N GLU A 20 -7.52 13.19 -0.27
CA GLU A 20 -8.91 13.43 -0.63
C GLU A 20 -9.37 14.84 -0.26
N ALA A 21 -8.92 15.37 0.89
CA ALA A 21 -9.25 16.73 1.34
C ALA A 21 -8.73 17.84 0.41
N ILE A 22 -7.73 17.55 -0.43
CA ILE A 22 -7.18 18.49 -1.41
C ILE A 22 -7.51 18.13 -2.86
N PHE A 23 -8.04 16.94 -3.11
CA PHE A 23 -8.31 16.39 -4.43
C PHE A 23 -9.29 17.22 -5.25
N ASP A 24 -10.28 17.84 -4.61
CA ASP A 24 -11.30 18.70 -5.25
C ASP A 24 -10.81 20.13 -5.58
N LYS A 25 -9.55 20.47 -5.28
CA LYS A 25 -9.03 21.81 -5.58
C LYS A 25 -8.54 21.87 -7.04
N PRO A 26 -8.82 22.96 -7.78
CA PRO A 26 -8.51 23.09 -9.20
C PRO A 26 -7.02 23.34 -9.49
N GLN A 27 -6.11 22.81 -8.67
CA GLN A 27 -4.68 22.89 -8.97
C GLN A 27 -4.30 21.80 -9.96
N ASP A 28 -4.00 22.26 -11.17
CA ASP A 28 -3.11 21.66 -12.15
C ASP A 28 -2.42 20.39 -11.65
N LYS A 29 -2.96 19.27 -12.09
CA LYS A 29 -2.23 18.11 -12.59
C LYS A 29 -1.19 17.45 -11.68
N ASP A 30 -1.38 16.14 -11.64
CA ASP A 30 -0.36 15.10 -11.54
C ASP A 30 0.01 14.66 -10.11
N GLY A 31 0.25 13.36 -9.97
CA GLY A 31 0.59 12.65 -8.72
C GLY A 31 1.92 13.06 -8.10
N ALA A 32 2.09 14.37 -7.84
CA ALA A 32 3.26 14.99 -7.24
C ALA A 32 2.89 15.90 -6.05
N SER A 33 1.63 15.95 -5.60
CA SER A 33 1.29 16.59 -4.33
C SER A 33 1.99 15.86 -3.18
N PRO A 34 2.45 16.57 -2.13
CA PRO A 34 3.04 15.93 -0.96
C PRO A 34 2.15 14.85 -0.33
N GLU A 35 0.83 15.07 -0.32
CA GLU A 35 -0.17 14.17 0.22
C GLU A 35 -0.30 12.90 -0.63
N PHE A 36 -0.32 13.04 -1.97
CA PHE A 36 -0.31 11.88 -2.87
C PHE A 36 1.00 11.09 -2.73
N ILE A 37 2.15 11.77 -2.71
CA ILE A 37 3.46 11.13 -2.51
C ILE A 37 3.46 10.34 -1.20
N LYS A 38 2.94 10.92 -0.12
CA LYS A 38 2.87 10.25 1.18
C LYS A 38 1.95 9.04 1.14
N MET A 39 0.78 9.16 0.54
CA MET A 39 -0.16 8.05 0.37
C MET A 39 0.48 6.93 -0.47
N ASP A 40 1.13 7.26 -1.59
CA ASP A 40 1.85 6.33 -2.48
C ASP A 40 2.99 5.61 -1.75
N GLU A 41 3.77 6.33 -0.96
CA GLU A 41 4.84 5.77 -0.12
C GLU A 41 4.32 4.71 0.84
N VAL A 42 3.30 5.04 1.63
CA VAL A 42 2.79 4.13 2.65
C VAL A 42 2.09 2.93 2.01
N GLN A 43 1.38 3.13 0.89
CA GLN A 43 0.79 2.02 0.13
C GLN A 43 1.85 1.03 -0.34
N ARG A 44 2.99 1.53 -0.84
CA ARG A 44 4.13 0.66 -1.22
C ARG A 44 4.70 -0.09 -0.02
N GLU A 45 4.85 0.58 1.12
CA GLU A 45 5.31 -0.09 2.35
C GLU A 45 4.38 -1.22 2.77
N ILE A 46 3.05 -1.06 2.66
CA ILE A 46 2.08 -2.14 2.92
C ILE A 46 2.26 -3.30 1.94
N ILE A 47 2.40 -3.01 0.65
CA ILE A 47 2.60 -4.04 -0.39
C ILE A 47 3.88 -4.84 -0.11
N GLU A 48 4.97 -4.19 0.28
CA GLU A 48 6.28 -4.80 0.47
C GLU A 48 6.49 -5.38 1.89
N TYR A 49 5.64 -5.02 2.85
CA TYR A 49 5.71 -5.51 4.23
C TYR A 49 5.75 -7.04 4.28
N ARG A 50 6.82 -7.67 4.75
CA ARG A 50 6.87 -9.13 4.85
C ARG A 50 6.00 -9.61 6.01
N CYS A 51 4.91 -10.31 5.71
CA CYS A 51 4.05 -10.89 6.75
C CYS A 51 4.84 -11.91 7.57
N GLN A 52 4.72 -11.84 8.88
CA GLN A 52 5.34 -12.72 9.87
C GLN A 52 4.38 -13.82 10.34
N SER A 53 3.09 -13.71 10.00
CA SER A 53 2.07 -14.68 10.41
C SER A 53 0.92 -14.75 9.41
N LEU A 54 0.15 -15.84 9.50
CA LEU A 54 -1.12 -15.98 8.77
C LEU A 54 -2.13 -14.88 9.16
N ALA A 55 -2.09 -14.39 10.40
CA ALA A 55 -2.95 -13.29 10.83
C ALA A 55 -2.63 -11.99 10.06
N GLU A 56 -1.36 -11.69 9.85
CA GLU A 56 -0.95 -10.53 9.06
C GLU A 56 -1.28 -10.69 7.57
N ILE A 57 -1.19 -11.92 7.02
CA ILE A 57 -1.68 -12.20 5.66
C ILE A 57 -3.18 -11.87 5.56
N SER A 58 -3.98 -12.31 6.52
CA SER A 58 -5.42 -12.05 6.54
C SER A 58 -5.75 -10.56 6.62
N VAL A 59 -5.04 -9.82 7.47
CA VAL A 59 -5.17 -8.36 7.58
C VAL A 59 -4.78 -7.68 6.27
N LYS A 60 -3.64 -8.04 5.69
CA LYS A 60 -3.19 -7.48 4.42
C LYS A 60 -4.17 -7.77 3.29
N ALA A 61 -4.61 -9.01 3.15
CA ALA A 61 -5.57 -9.39 2.12
C ALA A 61 -6.89 -8.62 2.27
N SER A 62 -7.37 -8.45 3.51
CA SER A 62 -8.57 -7.66 3.78
C SER A 62 -8.41 -6.19 3.39
N PHE A 63 -7.25 -5.59 3.68
CA PHE A 63 -6.95 -4.24 3.24
C PHE A 63 -6.98 -4.13 1.70
N LEU A 64 -6.26 -5.03 1.01
CA LEU A 64 -6.14 -5.00 -0.45
C LEU A 64 -7.48 -5.19 -1.15
N LEU A 65 -8.30 -6.14 -0.69
CA LEU A 65 -9.59 -6.46 -1.33
C LEU A 65 -10.66 -5.38 -1.13
N ASN A 66 -10.48 -4.48 -0.16
CA ASN A 66 -11.44 -3.42 0.15
C ASN A 66 -10.98 -2.03 -0.29
N ASP A 67 -9.78 -1.89 -0.88
CA ASP A 67 -9.28 -0.62 -1.40
C ASP A 67 -9.05 -0.69 -2.92
N ASP A 68 -9.95 -0.07 -3.67
CA ASP A 68 -9.94 -0.07 -5.15
C ASP A 68 -8.65 0.55 -5.71
N SER A 69 -8.10 1.56 -5.02
CA SER A 69 -6.87 2.24 -5.47
C SER A 69 -5.66 1.29 -5.42
N THR A 70 -5.60 0.45 -4.39
CA THR A 70 -4.54 -0.53 -4.25
C THR A 70 -4.71 -1.66 -5.23
N MET A 71 -5.94 -2.15 -5.45
CA MET A 71 -6.22 -3.16 -6.47
C MET A 71 -5.87 -2.68 -7.88
N ASP A 72 -6.25 -1.46 -8.24
CA ASP A 72 -5.90 -0.85 -9.53
C ASP A 72 -4.38 -0.83 -9.73
N ARG A 73 -3.63 -0.41 -8.70
CA ARG A 73 -2.16 -0.40 -8.73
C ARG A 73 -1.56 -1.78 -8.93
N LEU A 74 -2.06 -2.80 -8.22
CA LEU A 74 -1.53 -4.16 -8.34
C LEU A 74 -1.69 -4.70 -9.76
N ILE A 75 -2.80 -4.37 -10.43
CA ILE A 75 -3.14 -4.86 -11.76
C ILE A 75 -2.43 -4.05 -12.85
N ASN A 76 -2.37 -2.73 -12.71
CA ASN A 76 -2.02 -1.82 -13.80
C ASN A 76 -0.61 -1.23 -13.69
N CYS A 77 0.04 -1.25 -12.52
CA CYS A 77 1.35 -0.64 -12.33
C CYS A 77 2.52 -1.63 -12.42
N LYS A 78 3.68 -1.09 -12.81
CA LYS A 78 4.98 -1.77 -12.77
C LYS A 78 5.97 -0.96 -11.95
N ARG A 79 6.85 -1.64 -11.22
CA ARG A 79 8.00 -1.07 -10.51
C ARG A 79 9.27 -1.73 -11.01
N ASN A 80 10.23 -0.92 -11.45
CA ASN A 80 11.50 -1.41 -12.02
C ASN A 80 11.29 -2.43 -13.17
N GLY A 81 10.23 -2.23 -13.98
CA GLY A 81 9.87 -3.13 -15.08
C GLY A 81 9.07 -4.38 -14.66
N GLU A 82 8.93 -4.64 -13.35
CA GLU A 82 8.22 -5.79 -12.79
C GLU A 82 6.79 -5.41 -12.35
N PRO A 83 5.76 -6.24 -12.62
CA PRO A 83 4.40 -6.02 -12.11
C PRO A 83 4.36 -5.86 -10.59
N VAL A 84 3.61 -4.88 -10.08
CA VAL A 84 3.55 -4.60 -8.63
C VAL A 84 3.00 -5.81 -7.86
N ILE A 85 2.09 -6.59 -8.47
CA ILE A 85 1.57 -7.83 -7.87
C ILE A 85 2.67 -8.83 -7.46
N ASN A 86 3.82 -8.86 -8.14
CA ASN A 86 4.91 -9.76 -7.75
C ASN A 86 5.55 -9.39 -6.40
N PHE A 87 5.64 -8.10 -6.10
CA PHE A 87 6.14 -7.62 -4.80
C PHE A 87 5.20 -8.03 -3.68
N LEU A 88 3.89 -7.93 -3.93
CA LEU A 88 2.87 -8.42 -3.00
C LEU A 88 2.99 -9.93 -2.78
N LEU A 89 3.06 -10.72 -3.84
CA LEU A 89 3.12 -12.17 -3.73
C LEU A 89 4.35 -12.62 -2.93
N ARG A 90 5.50 -11.98 -3.15
CA ARG A 90 6.72 -12.23 -2.36
C ARG A 90 6.57 -11.84 -0.89
N SER A 91 5.86 -10.75 -0.59
CA SER A 91 5.68 -10.28 0.78
C SER A 91 4.69 -11.13 1.59
N MET A 92 3.88 -11.96 0.92
CA MET A 92 2.99 -12.94 1.54
C MET A 92 3.67 -14.28 1.88
N ILE A 93 4.90 -14.53 1.43
CA ILE A 93 5.62 -15.77 1.74
C ILE A 93 6.13 -15.69 3.19
N VAL A 94 5.40 -16.33 4.10
CA VAL A 94 5.83 -16.59 5.47
C VAL A 94 6.83 -17.75 5.41
N GLU A 95 8.08 -17.51 5.83
CA GLU A 95 9.02 -18.60 6.08
C GLU A 95 8.56 -19.33 7.34
N GLU A 96 8.25 -20.62 7.23
CA GLU A 96 8.14 -21.48 8.41
C GLU A 96 9.56 -21.66 8.97
N GLU A 97 9.80 -21.20 10.20
CA GLU A 97 10.99 -21.62 10.95
C GLU A 97 10.86 -23.14 11.20
N GLU A 98 11.76 -23.94 10.61
CA GLU A 98 11.90 -25.39 10.85
C GLU A 98 12.31 -25.73 12.30
#